data_AF-A0A7C0YPW3-F1
#
_entry.id   AF-A0A7C0YPW3-F1
#
_cell.length_a   1.000
_cell.length_b   1.000
_cell.length_c   1.000
_cell.angle_alpha   90.00
_cell.angle_beta   90.00
_cell.angle_gamma   90.00
#
_symmetry.space_group_name_H-M   'P 1'
#
loop_
_entity.id
_entity.type
_entity.pdbx_description
1 polymer ?
#
loop_
_entity_poly.entity_id
_entity_poly.type
_entity_poly.pdbx_seq_one_letter_code
_entity_poly.pdbx_strand_id
1 'polypeptide(L)'
;MSYYGDDWIFFKRAFLSYNGNTKEIFFNEYDDKKTENSGGGVWEWIDVSISSEIEKYLQEFAKSKNAKMRLSGKYTRTRNLTWKERQGILDVLNGYDVLKKDQLLKVKRKMWIMSKNRKEKLTCFFPLKSFRIG
;
A
#
# COMPACT_ATOMS: atom_id res chain seq x y z
N MET A 1 5.61 6.62 6.33
CA MET A 1 5.72 7.12 7.73
C MET A 1 6.62 8.34 7.71
N SER A 2 6.35 9.35 8.55
CA SER A 2 7.14 10.60 8.58
C SER A 2 7.53 11.01 10.00
N TYR A 3 8.65 11.70 10.09
CA TYR A 3 9.17 12.39 11.27
C TYR A 3 9.42 13.85 10.93
N TYR A 4 9.07 14.73 11.87
CA TYR A 4 9.39 16.14 11.85
C TYR A 4 9.94 16.55 13.22
N GLY A 5 11.07 17.25 13.23
CA GLY A 5 11.66 17.80 14.45
C GLY A 5 12.98 18.49 14.18
N ASP A 6 13.57 19.04 15.24
CA ASP A 6 14.85 19.77 15.17
C ASP A 6 16.06 18.81 15.22
N ASP A 7 15.83 17.57 15.67
CA ASP A 7 16.87 16.55 15.81
C ASP A 7 16.98 15.65 14.57
N TRP A 8 18.18 15.54 14.03
CA TRP A 8 18.50 14.51 13.03
C TRP A 8 18.57 13.11 13.70
N ILE A 9 17.47 12.38 13.65
CA ILE A 9 17.38 11.02 14.20
C ILE A 9 18.04 9.97 13.29
N PHE A 10 18.16 10.25 11.98
CA PHE A 10 18.73 9.34 10.98
C PHE A 10 18.17 7.93 11.15
N PHE A 11 16.84 7.82 11.20
CA PHE A 11 16.23 6.54 11.52
C PHE A 11 16.53 5.52 10.41
N LYS A 12 16.94 4.33 10.85
CA LYS A 12 17.32 3.17 10.01
C LYS A 12 16.33 2.03 10.11
N ARG A 13 15.56 2.00 11.20
CA ARG A 13 14.56 0.97 11.49
C ARG A 13 13.29 1.61 12.00
N ALA A 14 12.15 1.10 11.54
CA ALA A 14 10.84 1.54 11.95
C ALA A 14 10.09 0.36 12.56
N PHE A 15 9.66 0.51 13.80
CA PHE A 15 8.91 -0.50 14.55
C PHE A 15 7.50 0.02 14.81
N LEU A 16 6.52 -0.80 14.46
CA LEU A 16 5.13 -0.62 14.84
C LEU A 16 4.81 -1.65 15.91
N SER A 17 4.15 -1.23 16.98
CA SER A 17 3.78 -2.12 18.07
C SER A 17 2.35 -1.85 18.51
N TYR A 18 1.53 -2.90 18.60
CA TYR A 18 0.22 -2.83 19.23
C TYR A 18 -0.01 -4.03 20.13
N ASN A 19 -0.56 -3.80 21.33
CA ASN A 19 -0.96 -4.86 22.26
C ASN A 19 0.11 -5.96 22.50
N GLY A 20 1.40 -5.61 22.45
CA GLY A 20 2.52 -6.55 22.60
C GLY A 20 3.05 -7.14 21.29
N ASN A 21 2.32 -7.03 20.18
CA ASN A 21 2.77 -7.45 18.85
C ASN A 21 3.62 -6.36 18.21
N THR A 22 4.91 -6.61 18.04
CA THR A 22 5.84 -5.68 17.40
C THR A 22 6.25 -6.18 16.02
N LYS A 23 6.08 -5.34 14.99
CA LYS A 23 6.50 -5.61 13.62
C LYS A 23 7.55 -4.58 13.21
N GLU A 24 8.64 -5.07 12.63
CA GLU A 24 9.64 -4.25 11.98
C GLU A 24 9.25 -4.04 10.52
N ILE A 25 9.30 -2.79 10.08
CA ILE A 25 9.14 -2.42 8.67
C ILE A 25 10.55 -2.27 8.10
N PHE A 26 10.89 -3.18 7.19
CA PHE A 26 12.14 -3.13 6.43
C PHE A 26 12.00 -2.14 5.28
N PHE A 27 12.99 -1.27 5.12
CA PHE A 27 13.10 -0.31 4.03
C PHE A 27 14.57 -0.09 3.67
N ASN A 28 14.84 0.28 2.42
CA ASN A 28 16.17 0.66 1.98
C ASN A 28 16.45 2.13 2.31
N GLU A 29 17.57 2.41 2.97
CA GLU A 29 17.97 3.77 3.37
C GLU A 29 18.21 4.70 2.17
N TYR A 30 18.54 4.17 1.00
CA TYR A 30 18.87 4.99 -0.18
C TYR A 30 17.69 5.17 -1.13
N ASP A 31 16.89 4.12 -1.32
CA ASP A 31 15.79 4.13 -2.29
C ASP A 31 14.49 4.64 -1.66
N ASP A 32 14.16 4.11 -0.48
CA ASP A 32 12.84 4.27 0.14
C ASP A 32 12.77 5.44 1.12
N LYS A 33 13.93 5.94 1.58
CA LYS A 33 14.01 7.02 2.56
C LYS A 33 14.36 8.34 1.89
N LYS A 34 13.63 9.39 2.28
CA LYS A 34 13.92 10.78 1.91
C LYS A 34 14.12 11.61 3.16
N THR A 35 15.07 12.53 3.09
CA THR A 35 15.43 13.45 4.17
C THR A 35 15.55 14.83 3.57
N GLU A 36 14.80 15.78 4.11
CA GLU A 36 14.89 17.19 3.77
C GLU A 36 15.11 18.01 5.04
N ASN A 37 15.83 19.12 4.92
CA ASN A 37 16.01 20.08 6.00
C ASN A 37 15.85 21.51 5.48
N SER A 38 15.17 22.33 6.27
CA SER A 38 14.97 23.75 5.95
C SER A 38 14.68 24.54 7.21
N GLY A 39 15.30 25.71 7.36
CA GLY A 39 15.02 26.65 8.45
C GLY A 39 15.24 26.11 9.87
N GLY A 40 16.13 25.13 10.06
CA GLY A 40 16.38 24.48 11.35
C GLY A 40 15.51 23.26 11.65
N GLY A 41 14.50 22.98 10.82
CA GLY A 41 13.68 21.77 10.91
C GLY A 41 14.19 20.66 9.99
N VAL A 42 14.00 19.42 10.41
CA VAL A 42 14.31 18.21 9.65
C VAL A 42 13.01 17.43 9.40
N TRP A 43 12.80 17.05 8.14
CA TRP A 43 11.73 16.15 7.70
C TRP A 43 12.34 14.87 7.16
N GLU A 44 11.99 13.73 7.76
CA GLU A 44 12.40 12.42 7.27
C GLU A 44 11.14 11.58 7.00
N TRP A 45 11.01 10.98 5.82
CA TRP A 45 9.92 10.06 5.52
C TRP A 45 10.38 8.85 4.72
N ILE A 46 9.58 7.79 4.83
CA ILE A 46 9.76 6.55 4.07
C ILE A 46 8.56 6.29 3.17
N ASP A 47 8.86 5.83 1.96
CA ASP A 47 7.91 5.30 0.99
C ASP A 47 8.27 3.84 0.72
N VAL A 48 7.41 2.91 1.15
CA VAL A 48 7.68 1.47 1.14
C VAL A 48 6.52 0.74 0.50
N SER A 49 6.83 -0.22 -0.38
CA SER A 49 5.80 -1.08 -0.96
C SER A 49 5.14 -1.96 0.11
N ILE A 50 3.82 -1.85 0.25
CA ILE A 50 3.04 -2.60 1.23
C ILE A 50 2.62 -3.95 0.64
N SER A 51 2.97 -5.05 1.33
CA SER A 51 2.45 -6.38 1.02
C SER A 51 1.09 -6.61 1.72
N SER A 52 0.33 -7.60 1.26
CA SER A 52 -0.99 -7.92 1.84
C SER A 52 -0.93 -8.32 3.33
N GLU A 53 0.20 -8.85 3.80
CA GLU A 53 0.42 -9.14 5.23
C GLU A 53 0.56 -7.84 6.03
N ILE A 54 1.36 -6.90 5.54
CA ILE A 54 1.57 -5.60 6.19
C ILE A 54 0.27 -4.79 6.17
N GLU A 55 -0.52 -4.87 5.08
CA GLU A 55 -1.82 -4.24 4.96
C GLU A 55 -2.77 -4.67 6.09
N LYS A 56 -2.91 -5.98 6.32
CA LYS A 56 -3.72 -6.52 7.43
C LYS A 56 -3.18 -6.09 8.79
N TYR A 57 -1.86 -6.14 8.97
CA TYR A 57 -1.22 -5.68 10.20
C TYR A 57 -1.52 -4.20 10.48
N LEU A 58 -1.46 -3.34 9.46
CA LEU A 58 -1.76 -1.90 9.59
C LEU A 58 -3.24 -1.66 9.91
N GLN A 59 -4.16 -2.44 9.34
CA GLN A 59 -5.58 -2.36 9.68
C GLN A 59 -5.83 -2.71 11.15
N GLU A 60 -5.21 -3.77 11.67
CA GLU A 60 -5.33 -4.16 13.08
C GLU A 60 -4.65 -3.14 14.00
N PHE A 61 -3.45 -2.68 13.62
CA PHE A 61 -2.70 -1.66 14.34
C PHE A 61 -3.50 -0.38 14.51
N ALA A 62 -4.15 0.10 13.46
CA ALA A 62 -4.95 1.32 13.49
C ALA A 62 -6.27 1.16 14.28
N LYS A 63 -6.87 -0.04 14.30
CA LYS A 63 -8.04 -0.35 15.16
C LYS A 63 -7.66 -0.43 16.64
N SER A 64 -6.43 -0.83 16.95
CA SER A 64 -5.96 -1.00 18.33
C SER A 64 -5.90 0.33 19.11
N LYS A 65 -6.19 0.31 20.42
CA LYS A 65 -6.07 1.50 21.29
C LYS A 65 -4.62 1.84 21.66
N ASN A 66 -3.75 0.84 21.71
CA ASN A 66 -2.36 0.96 22.18
C ASN A 66 -1.34 0.88 21.04
N ALA A 67 -1.53 1.71 20.02
CA ALA A 67 -0.63 1.77 18.88
C ALA A 67 0.59 2.65 19.21
N LYS A 68 1.78 2.04 19.14
CA LYS A 68 3.07 2.71 19.37
C LYS A 68 3.91 2.64 18.11
N MET A 69 4.58 3.74 17.82
CA MET A 69 5.55 3.83 16.74
C MET A 69 6.91 4.16 17.33
N ARG A 70 7.92 3.36 16.98
CA ARG A 70 9.30 3.60 17.37
C ARG A 70 10.16 3.70 16.12
N LEU A 71 10.84 4.82 15.98
CA LEU A 71 11.86 5.04 14.96
C LEU A 71 13.22 4.93 15.64
N SER A 72 14.08 4.07 15.10
CA SER A 72 15.41 3.83 15.65
C SER A 72 16.47 4.11 14.60
N GLY A 73 17.42 4.97 14.94
CA GLY A 73 18.56 5.34 14.10
C GLY A 73 19.76 5.65 14.95
N LYS A 74 20.34 6.85 14.75
CA LYS A 74 21.31 7.43 15.69
C LYS A 74 20.65 7.71 17.04
N TYR A 75 19.40 8.16 17.02
CA TYR A 75 18.57 8.35 18.19
C TYR A 75 17.28 7.54 18.05
N THR A 76 16.72 7.13 19.19
CA THR A 76 15.46 6.38 19.23
C THR A 76 14.34 7.29 19.72
N ARG A 77 13.30 7.45 18.90
CA ARG A 77 12.08 8.18 19.27
C ARG A 77 10.92 7.21 19.27
N THR A 78 10.27 7.07 20.43
CA THR A 78 9.04 6.29 20.58
C THR A 78 7.90 7.25 20.85
N ARG A 79 6.82 7.15 20.08
CA ARG A 79 5.59 7.93 20.30
C ARG A 79 4.37 7.03 20.28
N ASN A 80 3.38 7.39 21.08
CA ASN A 80 2.06 6.78 21.02
C ASN A 80 1.24 7.53 19.98
N LEU A 81 0.47 6.81 19.17
CA LEU A 81 -0.42 7.42 18.19
C LEU A 81 -1.72 7.85 18.83
N THR A 82 -2.15 9.07 18.51
CA THR A 82 -3.44 9.59 18.92
C THR A 82 -4.58 8.87 18.18
N TRP A 83 -5.81 8.99 18.68
CA TRP A 83 -6.98 8.43 18.02
C TRP A 83 -7.18 9.00 16.61
N LYS A 84 -6.96 10.31 16.41
CA LYS A 84 -7.10 10.97 15.10
C LYS A 84 -6.10 10.43 14.07
N GLU A 85 -4.85 10.24 14.46
CA GLU A 85 -3.83 9.67 13.57
C GLU A 85 -4.17 8.22 13.18
N ARG A 86 -4.65 7.42 14.14
CA ARG A 86 -5.12 6.06 13.87
C ARG A 86 -6.30 6.04 12.90
N GLN A 87 -7.25 6.96 13.05
CA GLN A 87 -8.39 7.06 12.15
C GLN A 87 -7.95 7.47 10.74
N GLY A 88 -7.03 8.43 10.60
CA GLY A 88 -6.46 8.80 9.30
C GLY A 88 -5.76 7.64 8.59
N ILE A 89 -5.07 6.75 9.33
CA ILE A 89 -4.50 5.52 8.75
C ILE A 89 -5.60 4.61 8.20
N LEU A 90 -6.69 4.40 8.94
CA LEU A 90 -7.82 3.60 8.47
C LEU A 90 -8.47 4.18 7.22
N ASP A 91 -8.65 5.50 7.16
CA ASP A 91 -9.28 6.16 6.02
C ASP A 91 -8.45 6.01 4.74
N VAL A 92 -7.13 6.15 4.85
CA VAL A 92 -6.20 5.92 3.72
C VAL A 92 -6.23 4.46 3.26
N LEU A 93 -6.21 3.50 4.19
CA LEU A 93 -6.29 2.08 3.86
C LEU A 93 -7.62 1.72 3.17
N ASN A 94 -8.74 2.23 3.68
CA ASN A 94 -10.05 2.02 3.07
C ASN A 94 -10.12 2.63 1.66
N GLY A 95 -9.55 3.82 1.47
CA GLY A 95 -9.44 4.46 0.15
C GLY A 95 -8.64 3.62 -0.84
N TYR A 96 -7.50 3.08 -0.40
CA TYR A 96 -6.66 2.19 -1.21
C TYR A 96 -7.42 0.92 -1.65
N ASP A 97 -8.19 0.30 -0.75
CA ASP A 97 -8.98 -0.90 -1.05
C ASP A 97 -10.03 -0.64 -2.13
N VAL A 98 -10.71 0.51 -2.08
CA VAL A 98 -11.70 0.92 -3.09
C VAL A 98 -11.02 1.12 -4.45
N LEU A 99 -9.88 1.80 -4.50
CA LEU A 99 -9.14 2.05 -5.74
C LEU A 99 -8.66 0.74 -6.38
N LYS A 100 -8.14 -0.18 -5.57
CA LYS A 100 -7.71 -1.51 -6.01
C LYS A 100 -8.88 -2.31 -6.61
N LYS A 101 -10.06 -2.25 -5.99
CA LYS A 101 -11.27 -2.90 -6.48
C LYS A 101 -11.76 -2.33 -7.81
N ASP A 102 -11.74 -1.01 -7.96
CA ASP A 102 -12.11 -0.33 -9.21
C ASP A 102 -11.16 -0.69 -10.37
N GLN A 103 -9.85 -0.68 -10.13
CA GLN A 103 -8.86 -1.10 -11.12
C GLN A 103 -9.08 -2.55 -11.56
N LEU A 104 -9.33 -3.46 -10.62
CA LEU A 104 -9.64 -4.85 -10.92
C LEU A 104 -10.92 -4.99 -11.77
N LEU A 105 -11.96 -4.20 -11.48
CA LEU A 105 -13.19 -4.19 -12.27
C LEU A 105 -12.95 -3.69 -13.71
N LYS A 106 -12.15 -2.64 -13.89
CA LYS A 106 -11.77 -2.12 -15.22
C LYS A 106 -11.01 -3.17 -16.03
N VAL A 107 -10.04 -3.84 -15.43
CA VAL A 107 -9.27 -4.92 -16.08
C VAL A 107 -10.17 -6.09 -16.46
N LYS A 108 -11.03 -6.54 -15.54
CA LYS A 108 -11.99 -7.64 -15.81
C LYS A 108 -12.96 -7.29 -16.94
N ARG A 109 -13.51 -6.07 -16.96
CA ARG A 109 -14.39 -5.59 -18.04
C ARG A 109 -13.67 -5.57 -19.38
N LYS A 110 -12.45 -5.02 -19.43
CA LYS A 110 -11.64 -5.00 -20.66
C LYS A 110 -11.36 -6.42 -21.16
N MET A 111 -11.00 -7.34 -20.28
CA MET A 111 -10.75 -8.74 -20.61
C MET A 111 -12.01 -9.46 -21.12
N TRP A 112 -13.17 -9.19 -20.53
CA TRP A 112 -14.45 -9.73 -20.98
C TRP A 112 -14.82 -9.25 -22.39
N ILE A 113 -14.68 -7.95 -22.68
CA ILE A 113 -14.91 -7.38 -24.02
C ILE A 113 -13.96 -8.00 -25.04
N MET A 114 -12.67 -8.12 -24.72
CA MET A 114 -11.68 -8.75 -25.61
C MET A 114 -11.99 -10.23 -25.89
N SER A 115 -12.46 -10.97 -24.88
CA SER A 115 -12.87 -12.37 -25.04
C SER A 115 -14.11 -12.50 -25.94
N LYS A 116 -15.08 -11.59 -25.79
CA LYS A 116 -16.30 -11.57 -26.60
C LYS A 116 -16.01 -11.26 -28.07
N ASN A 117 -15.21 -10.23 -28.35
CA ASN A 117 -14.78 -9.89 -29.71
C ASN A 117 -13.96 -11.00 -30.39
N ARG A 118 -13.21 -11.81 -29.63
CA ARG A 118 -12.45 -12.95 -30.17
C ARG A 118 -13.36 -14.12 -30.57
N LYS A 119 -14.45 -14.36 -29.83
CA LYS A 119 -15.45 -15.38 -30.17
C LYS A 119 -16.26 -15.00 -31.41
N GLU A 120 -16.64 -13.73 -31.55
CA GLU A 120 -17.38 -13.22 -32.71
C GLU A 120 -16.54 -13.24 -34.01
N LYS A 121 -15.21 -13.02 -33.92
CA LYS A 121 -14.31 -13.19 -35.08
C LYS A 121 -14.10 -14.65 -35.49
N LEU A 122 -14.18 -15.61 -34.57
CA LEU A 122 -14.05 -17.04 -34.88
C LEU A 122 -15.32 -17.61 -35.52
N THR A 123 -16.50 -17.08 -35.20
CA THR A 123 -17.77 -17.49 -35.81
C THR A 123 -17.95 -16.99 -37.25
N CYS A 124 -17.30 -15.89 -37.63
CA CYS A 124 -17.33 -15.39 -39.01
C CYS A 124 -16.24 -16.00 -39.91
N PHE A 125 -15.31 -16.81 -39.36
CA PHE A 125 -14.20 -17.42 -40.13
C PHE A 125 -14.41 -18.90 -40.45
N PHE A 126 -15.55 -19.48 -40.08
CA PHE A 126 -16.01 -20.79 -40.58
C PHE A 126 -17.13 -20.60 -41.59
N PRO A 127 -16.85 -20.38 -42.89
CA PRO A 127 -17.84 -20.68 -43.91
C PRO A 127 -18.09 -22.19 -43.89
N LEU A 128 -19.34 -22.57 -43.62
CA LEU A 128 -19.88 -23.91 -43.72
C LEU A 128 -19.50 -24.55 -45.07
N LYS A 129 -18.45 -25.39 -45.09
CA LYS A 129 -18.29 -26.45 -46.09
C LYS A 129 -19.21 -27.60 -45.72
N SER A 130 -20.48 -27.48 -46.01
CA SER A 130 -21.41 -28.60 -46.13
C SER A 130 -22.67 -28.13 -46.86
N PHE A 131 -22.63 -28.20 -48.19
CA PHE A 131 -23.86 -28.34 -48.96
C PHE A 131 -23.63 -29.39 -50.04
N ARG A 132 -24.19 -30.57 -49.78
CA ARG A 132 -24.44 -31.67 -50.72
C ARG A 132 -25.42 -31.21 -51.78
N ILE A 133 -25.09 -31.42 -53.04
CA ILE A 133 -26.01 -31.61 -54.18
C ILE A 133 -25.19 -32.52 -55.12
N GLY A 134 -25.54 -33.78 -55.35
CA GLY A 134 -26.72 -34.24 -56.10
C GLY A 134 -26.16 -34.90 -57.36
#